data_AF-A0AAC9R2S6-F1
#
_entry.id   AF-A0AAC9R2S6-F1
#
_cell.length_a   1.000
_cell.length_b   1.000
_cell.length_c   1.000
_cell.angle_alpha   90.00
_cell.angle_beta   90.00
_cell.angle_gamma   90.00
#
_symmetry.space_group_name_H-M   'P 1'
#
loop_
_entity.id
_entity.type
_entity.pdbx_description
1 polymer ?
#
loop_
_entity_poly.entity_id
_entity_poly.type
_entity_poly.pdbx_seq_one_letter_code
_entity_poly.pdbx_strand_id
1 'polypeptide(L)'
;MNKVIKFVLLVLFIVISISSANIVKNNFVDKQIEKNYDVQDFTQIYLPSSISSDKNLISLVEGVSAKTGASFIFRSTYGGVKNDGKGHADLLKMDSKAVFYKTNYQTSDKKTFVSHGFSCQLWSEPLKNITTVEQENSDVYIKNKNIQTSLQDFLIALNQKYGTHITSKKLTTRPSDFYPNNYTSFIGLTNDNLSLFIGISIVFFAIFLFVWLVGNNKKIATYRLNGVSAHRIGLRLFLKEFFIVTLLAYIFSSFFSFQRI
;
A
#
# COMPACT_ATOMS: atom_id res chain seq x y z
N MET A 1 -3.39 -40.46 -22.82
CA MET A 1 -3.17 -38.99 -22.79
C MET A 1 -2.25 -38.66 -21.63
N ASN A 2 -1.29 -37.77 -21.85
CA ASN A 2 -0.12 -37.64 -20.98
C ASN A 2 -0.51 -37.10 -19.59
N LYS A 3 -0.34 -37.90 -18.54
CA LYS A 3 -0.57 -37.50 -17.14
C LYS A 3 0.19 -36.21 -16.79
N VAL A 4 1.33 -36.02 -17.46
CA VAL A 4 2.19 -34.82 -17.33
C VAL A 4 1.44 -33.55 -17.74
N ILE A 5 0.75 -33.51 -18.89
CA ILE A 5 0.05 -32.29 -19.35
C ILE A 5 -1.06 -31.89 -18.37
N LYS A 6 -1.79 -32.89 -17.86
CA LYS A 6 -2.83 -32.65 -16.84
C LYS A 6 -2.24 -32.07 -15.56
N PHE A 7 -1.12 -32.64 -15.10
CA PHE A 7 -0.42 -32.16 -13.92
C PHE A 7 0.09 -30.73 -14.11
N VAL A 8 0.68 -30.42 -15.26
CA VAL A 8 1.17 -29.06 -15.57
C VAL A 8 0.02 -28.04 -15.60
N LEU A 9 -1.09 -28.36 -16.27
CA LEU A 9 -2.29 -27.50 -16.28
C LEU A 9 -2.81 -27.21 -14.87
N LEU A 10 -2.80 -28.25 -14.02
CA LEU A 10 -3.23 -28.15 -12.64
C LEU A 10 -2.31 -27.26 -11.79
N VAL A 11 -0.99 -27.43 -11.92
CA VAL A 11 -0.01 -26.58 -11.24
C VAL A 11 -0.15 -25.13 -11.69
N LEU A 12 -0.26 -24.88 -12.99
CA LEU A 12 -0.45 -23.53 -13.53
C LEU A 12 -1.74 -22.89 -13.02
N PHE A 13 -2.84 -23.64 -12.95
CA PHE A 13 -4.10 -23.14 -12.41
C PHE A 13 -3.97 -22.72 -10.93
N ILE A 14 -3.33 -23.56 -10.10
CA ILE A 14 -3.06 -23.25 -8.68
C ILE A 14 -2.19 -22.01 -8.56
N VAL A 15 -1.10 -21.93 -9.32
CA VAL A 15 -0.16 -20.81 -9.30
C VAL A 15 -0.84 -19.50 -9.69
N ILE A 16 -1.64 -19.50 -10.76
CA ILE A 16 -2.41 -18.33 -11.20
C ILE A 16 -3.39 -17.91 -10.10
N SER A 17 -4.12 -18.86 -9.51
CA SER A 17 -5.14 -18.58 -8.50
C SER A 17 -4.56 -17.97 -7.22
N ILE A 18 -3.50 -18.57 -6.67
CA ILE A 18 -2.83 -18.09 -5.46
C ILE A 18 -2.18 -16.72 -5.71
N SER A 19 -1.54 -16.55 -6.87
CA SER A 19 -0.92 -15.28 -7.24
C SER A 19 -1.97 -14.16 -7.38
N SER A 20 -3.12 -14.47 -7.98
CA SER A 20 -4.23 -13.53 -8.11
C SER A 20 -4.82 -13.15 -6.76
N ALA A 21 -4.98 -14.13 -5.85
CA ALA A 21 -5.42 -13.86 -4.48
C ALA A 21 -4.46 -12.94 -3.72
N ASN A 22 -3.14 -13.13 -3.89
CA ASN A 22 -2.14 -12.24 -3.32
C ASN A 22 -2.22 -10.81 -3.88
N ILE A 23 -2.48 -10.63 -5.18
CA ILE A 23 -2.72 -9.29 -5.75
C ILE A 23 -3.92 -8.62 -5.09
N VAL A 24 -5.03 -9.33 -4.97
CA VAL A 24 -6.26 -8.80 -4.35
C VAL A 24 -6.00 -8.41 -2.89
N LYS A 25 -5.32 -9.28 -2.14
CA LYS A 25 -4.92 -9.01 -0.76
C LYS A 25 -4.02 -7.78 -0.66
N ASN A 26 -2.96 -7.70 -1.47
CA ASN A 26 -2.03 -6.56 -1.47
C ASN A 26 -2.78 -5.27 -1.80
N ASN A 27 -3.61 -5.26 -2.86
CA ASN A 27 -4.41 -4.09 -3.23
C ASN A 27 -5.37 -3.64 -2.12
N PHE A 28 -5.97 -4.59 -1.39
CA PHE A 28 -6.83 -4.28 -0.26
C PHE A 28 -6.05 -3.64 0.90
N VAL A 29 -4.90 -4.22 1.25
CA VAL A 29 -4.04 -3.69 2.31
C VAL A 29 -3.44 -2.34 1.91
N ASP A 30 -3.02 -2.16 0.67
CA ASP A 30 -2.47 -0.90 0.14
C ASP A 30 -3.50 0.24 0.26
N LYS A 31 -4.77 -0.02 -0.04
CA LYS A 31 -5.87 0.95 0.18
C LYS A 31 -6.06 1.29 1.67
N GLN A 32 -5.86 0.33 2.56
CA GLN A 32 -5.90 0.63 3.99
C GLN A 32 -4.71 1.49 4.40
N ILE A 33 -3.50 1.20 3.88
CA ILE A 33 -2.31 2.01 4.16
C ILE A 33 -2.52 3.42 3.62
N GLU A 34 -2.95 3.58 2.37
CA GLU A 34 -3.31 4.87 1.75
C GLU A 34 -4.25 5.68 2.65
N LYS A 35 -5.37 5.09 3.08
CA LYS A 35 -6.34 5.75 3.95
C LYS A 35 -5.77 6.20 5.30
N ASN A 36 -4.80 5.47 5.84
CA ASN A 36 -4.19 5.80 7.14
C ASN A 36 -2.92 6.66 7.02
N TYR A 37 -2.27 6.67 5.84
CA TYR A 37 -1.05 7.42 5.57
C TYR A 37 -1.34 8.81 5.02
N ASP A 38 -2.26 8.90 4.07
CA ASP A 38 -2.69 10.16 3.47
C ASP A 38 -3.66 10.85 4.42
N VAL A 39 -3.19 11.96 4.99
CA VAL A 39 -3.89 12.69 6.05
C VAL A 39 -5.08 13.46 5.45
N GLN A 40 -6.23 12.79 5.30
CA GLN A 40 -7.42 13.34 4.64
C GLN A 40 -7.94 14.62 5.32
N ASP A 41 -8.35 15.58 4.50
CA ASP A 41 -8.84 16.92 4.88
C ASP A 41 -7.82 17.84 5.57
N PHE A 42 -6.54 17.50 5.55
CA PHE A 42 -5.49 18.41 6.00
C PHE A 42 -4.88 19.14 4.80
N THR A 43 -4.50 20.39 5.02
CA THR A 43 -3.67 21.14 4.08
C THR A 43 -2.22 20.94 4.46
N GLN A 44 -1.40 20.42 3.54
CA GLN A 44 0.05 20.37 3.72
C GLN A 44 0.64 21.77 3.66
N ILE A 45 1.58 22.05 4.56
CA ILE A 45 2.34 23.29 4.57
C ILE A 45 3.85 22.99 4.49
N TYR A 46 4.57 23.89 3.83
CA TYR A 46 5.98 23.76 3.52
C TYR A 46 6.77 24.81 4.29
N LEU A 47 7.44 24.37 5.36
CA LEU A 47 8.28 25.23 6.18
C LEU A 47 9.67 25.36 5.54
N PRO A 48 10.29 26.56 5.57
CA PRO A 48 11.71 26.70 5.25
C PRO A 48 12.57 25.82 6.17
N SER A 49 13.65 25.27 5.64
CA SER A 49 14.57 24.39 6.38
C SER A 49 15.12 25.04 7.65
N SER A 50 15.40 26.35 7.62
CA SER A 50 15.86 27.11 8.79
C SER A 50 14.85 27.18 9.93
N ILE A 51 13.57 26.93 9.66
CA ILE A 51 12.49 26.93 10.65
C ILE A 51 12.14 25.49 11.04
N SER A 52 12.10 24.56 10.08
CA SER A 52 11.74 23.16 10.37
C SER A 52 12.70 22.48 11.33
N SER A 53 13.97 22.92 11.41
CA SER A 53 14.97 22.41 12.36
C SER A 53 14.96 23.08 13.74
N ASP A 54 14.22 24.19 13.93
CA ASP A 54 14.27 24.94 15.18
C ASP A 54 13.43 24.27 16.29
N LYS A 55 14.03 24.05 17.46
CA LYS A 55 13.37 23.41 18.61
C LYS A 55 12.17 24.20 19.14
N ASN A 56 12.11 25.51 18.92
CA ASN A 56 11.01 26.36 19.37
C ASN A 56 9.78 26.28 18.45
N LEU A 57 9.90 25.67 17.26
CA LEU A 57 8.78 25.51 16.34
C LEU A 57 7.62 24.75 16.99
N ILE A 58 7.92 23.69 17.75
CA ILE A 58 6.90 22.86 18.39
C ILE A 58 6.07 23.66 19.39
N SER A 59 6.72 24.43 20.27
CA SER A 59 6.01 25.30 21.23
C SER A 59 5.17 26.37 20.53
N LEU A 60 5.66 26.91 19.41
CA LEU A 60 4.90 27.87 18.61
C LEU A 60 3.65 27.22 17.99
N VAL A 61 3.80 26.04 17.42
CA VAL A 61 2.69 25.26 16.83
C VAL A 61 1.66 24.90 17.89
N GLU A 62 2.09 24.42 19.07
CA GLU A 62 1.19 24.13 20.18
C GLU A 62 0.43 25.38 20.65
N GLY A 63 1.11 26.53 20.74
CA GLY A 63 0.48 27.81 21.08
C GLY A 63 -0.59 28.23 20.07
N VAL A 64 -0.31 28.12 18.77
CA VAL A 64 -1.29 28.44 17.72
C VAL A 64 -2.45 27.44 17.72
N SER A 65 -2.16 26.14 17.90
CA SER A 65 -3.16 25.09 18.06
C SER A 65 -4.12 25.40 19.21
N ALA A 66 -3.60 25.78 20.37
CA ALA A 66 -4.41 26.14 21.54
C ALA A 66 -5.25 27.41 21.32
N LYS A 67 -4.69 28.44 20.67
CA LYS A 67 -5.40 29.70 20.38
C LYS A 67 -6.55 29.53 19.39
N THR A 68 -6.32 28.74 18.35
CA THR A 68 -7.21 28.68 17.16
C THR A 68 -8.08 27.43 17.09
N GLY A 69 -7.76 26.42 17.90
CA GLY A 69 -8.33 25.08 17.79
C GLY A 69 -7.85 24.29 16.57
N ALA A 70 -6.83 24.78 15.85
CA ALA A 70 -6.28 24.09 14.69
C ALA A 70 -5.55 22.80 15.11
N SER A 71 -5.75 21.72 14.36
CA SER A 71 -4.99 20.49 14.54
C SER A 71 -3.77 20.50 13.62
N PHE A 72 -2.59 20.33 14.19
CA PHE A 72 -1.36 20.14 13.41
C PHE A 72 -0.91 18.69 13.48
N ILE A 73 -0.36 18.21 12.37
CA ILE A 73 0.26 16.89 12.26
C ILE A 73 1.64 17.06 11.63
N PHE A 74 2.66 16.54 12.31
CA PHE A 74 4.00 16.36 11.81
C PHE A 74 4.16 14.88 11.49
N ARG A 75 4.19 14.52 10.21
CA ARG A 75 4.34 13.14 9.76
C ARG A 75 5.81 12.87 9.51
N SER A 76 6.42 12.07 10.37
CA SER A 76 7.79 11.58 10.16
C SER A 76 7.74 10.19 9.54
N THR A 77 8.41 10.04 8.40
CA THR A 77 8.39 8.81 7.62
C THR A 77 9.79 8.21 7.57
N TYR A 78 9.88 6.92 7.84
CA TYR A 78 11.08 6.12 7.68
C TYR A 78 10.82 5.02 6.66
N GLY A 79 11.58 5.04 5.57
CA GLY A 79 11.66 3.95 4.59
C GLY A 79 13.07 3.37 4.62
N GLY A 80 13.20 2.10 4.97
CA GLY A 80 14.51 1.47 5.03
C GLY A 80 14.42 -0.04 5.15
N VAL A 81 15.56 -0.64 5.45
CA VAL A 81 15.72 -2.09 5.62
C VAL A 81 16.21 -2.36 7.03
N LYS A 82 15.78 -3.48 7.63
CA LYS A 82 16.26 -3.85 8.96
C LYS A 82 17.75 -4.11 8.90
N ASN A 83 18.47 -3.58 9.90
CA ASN A 83 19.86 -3.92 10.12
C ASN A 83 19.94 -5.19 10.97
N ASP A 84 20.88 -6.07 10.69
CA ASP A 84 21.15 -7.28 11.48
C ASP A 84 21.85 -7.02 12.83
N GLY A 85 22.08 -5.75 13.16
CA GLY A 85 22.79 -5.30 14.35
C GLY A 85 24.32 -5.29 14.19
N LYS A 86 24.84 -5.67 13.01
CA LYS A 86 26.27 -5.68 12.68
C LYS A 86 26.63 -4.70 11.57
N GLY A 87 25.69 -3.84 11.16
CA GLY A 87 25.91 -2.90 10.07
C GLY A 87 25.45 -3.43 8.71
N HIS A 88 24.93 -4.66 8.62
CA HIS A 88 24.46 -5.21 7.35
C HIS A 88 22.95 -5.00 7.20
N ALA A 89 22.59 -4.39 6.06
CA ALA A 89 21.21 -4.23 5.63
C ALA A 89 20.62 -5.57 5.18
N ASP A 90 19.55 -6.01 5.83
CA ASP A 90 18.73 -7.14 5.38
C ASP A 90 17.73 -6.64 4.33
N LEU A 91 18.16 -6.67 3.06
CA LEU A 91 17.35 -6.23 1.92
C LEU A 91 16.05 -7.03 1.73
N LEU A 92 15.92 -8.19 2.39
CA LEU A 92 14.70 -9.00 2.37
C LEU A 92 13.70 -8.58 3.45
N LYS A 93 14.06 -7.63 4.33
CA LYS A 93 13.21 -7.12 5.40
C LYS A 93 13.13 -5.59 5.33
N MET A 94 12.34 -5.09 4.38
CA MET A 94 11.91 -3.69 4.42
C MET A 94 11.12 -3.42 5.71
N ASP A 95 11.38 -2.25 6.29
CA ASP A 95 10.74 -1.72 7.49
C ASP A 95 10.30 -0.30 7.20
N SER A 96 9.04 -0.16 6.79
CA SER A 96 8.43 1.14 6.51
C SER A 96 7.59 1.57 7.71
N LYS A 97 7.89 2.75 8.25
CA LYS A 97 7.25 3.31 9.44
C LYS A 97 6.82 4.74 9.17
N ALA A 98 5.65 5.12 9.66
CA ALA A 98 5.28 6.53 9.74
C ALA A 98 4.67 6.86 11.10
N VAL A 99 5.13 7.96 11.68
CA VAL A 99 4.68 8.47 12.97
C VAL A 99 3.98 9.80 12.73
N PHE A 100 2.75 9.91 13.23
CA PHE A 100 1.94 11.11 13.14
C PHE A 100 1.96 11.82 14.49
N TYR A 101 2.82 12.83 14.61
CA TYR A 101 2.95 13.66 15.80
C TYR A 101 1.87 14.75 15.78
N LYS A 102 0.94 14.75 16.75
CA LYS A 102 -0.28 15.56 16.71
C LYS A 102 -0.40 16.52 17.89
N THR A 103 -0.92 17.72 17.66
CA THR A 103 -1.24 18.66 18.76
C THR A 103 -2.45 18.21 19.58
N ASN A 104 -3.52 17.79 18.90
CA ASN A 104 -4.73 17.25 19.52
C ASN A 104 -4.67 15.72 19.58
N TYR A 105 -3.63 15.20 20.24
CA TYR A 105 -3.41 13.75 20.31
C TYR A 105 -4.52 13.05 21.09
N GLN A 106 -5.05 11.99 20.49
CA GLN A 106 -5.83 10.96 21.15
C GLN A 106 -5.08 9.65 20.97
N THR A 107 -5.00 8.88 22.06
CA THR A 107 -4.33 7.59 22.03
C THR A 107 -4.92 6.72 20.93
N SER A 108 -4.04 6.23 20.05
CA SER A 108 -4.42 5.35 18.96
C SER A 108 -3.49 4.15 18.95
N ASP A 109 -4.06 2.96 18.77
CA ASP A 109 -3.26 1.76 18.64
C ASP A 109 -2.36 1.83 17.42
N LYS A 110 -1.13 1.32 17.59
CA LYS A 110 -0.19 1.13 16.49
C LYS A 110 -0.76 0.12 15.51
N LYS A 111 -0.93 0.55 14.26
CA LYS A 111 -1.43 -0.29 13.17
C LYS A 111 -0.26 -0.92 12.44
N THR A 112 -0.34 -2.23 12.22
CA THR A 112 0.65 -2.97 11.43
C THR A 112 -0.06 -3.58 10.23
N PHE A 113 0.39 -3.21 9.04
CA PHE A 113 -0.08 -3.71 7.77
C PHE A 113 0.98 -4.61 7.16
N VAL A 114 0.56 -5.67 6.47
CA VAL A 114 1.47 -6.55 5.73
C VAL A 114 1.03 -6.60 4.28
N SER A 115 1.78 -5.94 3.41
CA SER A 115 1.54 -5.87 1.97
C SER A 115 2.80 -6.24 1.20
N HIS A 116 2.65 -6.93 0.08
CA HIS A 116 3.77 -7.36 -0.78
C HIS A 116 4.84 -8.20 -0.05
N GLY A 117 4.49 -8.83 1.08
CA GLY A 117 5.42 -9.58 1.92
C GLY A 117 6.19 -8.73 2.95
N PHE A 118 5.95 -7.42 3.01
CA PHE A 118 6.64 -6.49 3.90
C PHE A 118 5.70 -5.87 4.93
N SER A 119 6.27 -5.50 6.08
CA SER A 119 5.51 -4.88 7.17
C SER A 119 5.60 -3.37 7.06
N CYS A 120 4.44 -2.72 7.16
CA CYS A 120 4.30 -1.27 7.31
C CYS A 120 3.67 -0.96 8.67
N GLN A 121 4.21 0.02 9.39
CA GLN A 121 3.71 0.39 10.72
C GLN A 121 3.33 1.88 10.75
N LEU A 122 2.11 2.16 11.18
CA LEU A 122 1.57 3.51 11.31
C LEU A 122 1.07 3.72 12.73
N TRP A 123 1.48 4.80 13.39
CA TRP A 123 0.98 5.16 14.72
C TRP A 123 1.04 6.67 14.96
N SER A 124 0.29 7.13 15.95
CA SER A 124 0.30 8.54 16.34
C SER A 124 1.01 8.71 17.69
N GLU A 125 1.60 9.89 17.89
CA GLU A 125 2.21 10.31 19.16
C GLU A 125 1.83 11.77 19.45
N PRO A 126 1.89 12.22 20.72
CA PRO A 126 1.82 13.63 21.06
C PRO A 126 2.92 14.44 20.36
N LEU A 127 2.60 15.63 19.84
CA LEU A 127 3.59 16.47 19.14
C LEU A 127 4.82 16.78 20.01
N LYS A 128 4.63 17.03 21.29
CA LYS A 128 5.72 17.23 22.27
C LYS A 128 6.77 16.10 22.33
N ASN A 129 6.47 14.90 21.84
CA ASN A 129 7.39 13.75 21.85
C ASN A 129 8.30 13.71 20.60
N ILE A 130 8.09 14.58 19.61
CA ILE A 130 8.87 14.59 18.38
C ILE A 130 10.35 14.91 18.66
N THR A 131 11.26 14.15 18.08
CA THR A 131 12.69 14.47 18.13
C THR A 131 13.07 15.52 17.08
N THR A 132 14.22 16.18 17.26
CA THR A 132 14.71 17.17 16.28
C THR A 132 14.88 16.56 14.88
N VAL A 133 15.42 15.34 14.79
CA VAL A 133 15.63 14.65 13.50
C VAL A 133 14.28 14.34 12.83
N GLU A 134 13.29 13.88 13.60
CA GLU A 134 11.96 13.61 13.04
C GLU A 134 11.25 14.88 12.62
N GLN A 135 11.40 15.97 13.37
CA GLN A 135 10.84 17.28 13.06
C GLN A 135 11.40 17.83 11.75
N GLU A 136 12.73 17.82 11.60
CA GLU A 136 13.43 18.30 10.41
C GLU A 136 12.97 17.61 9.13
N ASN A 137 12.70 16.32 9.23
CA ASN A 137 12.34 15.44 8.11
C ASN A 137 10.82 15.16 8.02
N SER A 138 10.00 15.93 8.75
CA SER A 138 8.55 15.71 8.76
C SER A 138 7.83 16.52 7.68
N ASP A 139 6.76 15.95 7.13
CA ASP A 139 5.74 16.74 6.46
C ASP A 139 4.84 17.39 7.50
N VAL A 140 4.48 18.65 7.28
CA VAL A 140 3.60 19.38 8.20
C VAL A 140 2.23 19.58 7.58
N TYR A 141 1.21 19.30 8.36
CA TYR A 141 -0.19 19.37 7.96
C TYR A 141 -0.98 20.17 8.98
N ILE A 142 -1.97 20.92 8.50
CA ILE A 142 -2.89 21.70 9.32
C ILE A 142 -4.34 21.44 8.91
N LYS A 143 -5.23 21.32 9.91
CA LYS A 143 -6.69 21.23 9.73
C LYS A 143 -7.38 22.15 10.73
N ASN A 144 -8.32 22.95 10.24
CA ASN A 144 -9.26 23.71 11.05
C ASN A 144 -10.55 23.93 10.25
N LYS A 145 -11.69 24.11 10.93
CA LYS A 145 -12.94 24.56 10.30
C LYS A 145 -12.76 25.88 9.56
N ASN A 146 -11.95 26.79 10.10
CA ASN A 146 -11.54 28.03 9.43
C ASN A 146 -10.02 28.02 9.19
N ILE A 147 -9.63 27.30 8.14
CA ILE A 147 -8.21 27.09 7.80
C ILE A 147 -7.49 28.40 7.48
N GLN A 148 -8.17 29.36 6.85
CA GLN A 148 -7.55 30.63 6.46
C GLN A 148 -7.12 31.43 7.69
N THR A 149 -7.99 31.59 8.69
CA THR A 149 -7.65 32.28 9.93
C THR A 149 -6.51 31.59 10.68
N SER A 150 -6.57 30.26 10.79
CA SER A 150 -5.52 29.49 11.49
C SER A 150 -4.16 29.59 10.81
N LEU A 151 -4.14 29.56 9.48
CA LEU A 151 -2.92 29.73 8.69
C LEU A 151 -2.37 31.15 8.82
N GLN A 152 -3.23 32.17 8.87
CA GLN A 152 -2.79 33.56 9.10
C GLN A 152 -2.22 33.76 10.50
N ASP A 153 -2.87 33.24 11.55
CA ASP A 153 -2.34 33.28 12.91
C ASP A 153 -0.99 32.55 13.01
N PHE A 154 -0.86 31.40 12.34
CA PHE A 154 0.40 30.67 12.26
C PHE A 154 1.49 31.47 11.55
N LEU A 155 1.19 32.12 10.43
CA LEU A 155 2.11 32.98 9.69
C LEU A 155 2.58 34.18 10.51
N ILE A 156 1.67 34.83 11.23
CA ILE A 156 1.99 35.96 12.11
C ILE A 156 2.95 35.49 13.21
N ALA A 157 2.64 34.37 13.87
CA ALA A 157 3.48 33.81 14.91
C ALA A 157 4.88 33.45 14.38
N LEU A 158 4.96 32.79 13.22
CA LEU A 158 6.22 32.45 12.57
C LEU A 158 7.06 33.71 12.25
N ASN A 159 6.46 34.68 11.57
CA ASN A 159 7.18 35.89 11.13
C ASN A 159 7.65 36.73 12.34
N GLN A 160 6.85 36.79 13.41
CA GLN A 160 7.26 37.46 14.64
C GLN A 160 8.41 36.74 15.35
N LYS A 161 8.37 35.41 15.43
CA LYS A 161 9.40 34.62 16.13
C LYS A 161 10.73 34.60 15.39
N TYR A 162 10.70 34.47 14.06
CA TYR A 162 11.89 34.25 13.24
C TYR A 162 12.34 35.48 12.46
N GLY A 163 11.64 36.62 12.57
CA GLY A 163 11.95 37.83 11.82
C GLY A 163 11.83 37.65 10.30
N THR A 164 10.94 36.76 9.86
CA THR A 164 10.77 36.42 8.44
C THR A 164 9.62 37.18 7.77
N HIS A 165 9.57 37.14 6.45
CA HIS A 165 8.45 37.64 5.63
C HIS A 165 7.81 36.52 4.80
N ILE A 166 7.47 35.42 5.46
CA ILE A 166 6.80 34.28 4.81
C ILE A 166 5.36 34.67 4.51
N THR A 167 4.92 34.37 3.29
CA THR A 167 3.53 34.56 2.86
C THR A 167 2.76 33.24 2.90
N SER A 168 1.44 33.32 3.00
CA SER A 168 0.56 32.15 2.94
C SER A 168 0.79 31.30 1.69
N LYS A 169 0.97 31.95 0.52
CA LYS A 169 1.28 31.27 -0.73
C LYS A 169 2.59 30.47 -0.65
N LYS A 170 3.62 31.00 0.01
CA LYS A 170 4.90 30.30 0.17
C LYS A 170 4.77 29.05 1.06
N LEU A 171 3.89 29.07 2.06
CA LEU A 171 3.62 27.90 2.89
C LEU A 171 2.76 26.84 2.20
N THR A 172 1.85 27.22 1.30
CA THR A 172 0.89 26.26 0.70
C THR A 172 1.27 25.80 -0.69
N THR A 173 2.26 26.43 -1.32
CA THR A 173 2.80 26.01 -2.61
C THR A 173 3.94 25.04 -2.40
N ARG A 174 3.83 23.83 -2.94
CA ARG A 174 4.90 22.83 -2.90
C ARG A 174 6.15 23.38 -3.60
N PRO A 175 7.32 23.41 -2.93
CA PRO A 175 8.60 23.70 -3.58
C PRO A 175 8.92 22.67 -4.68
N SER A 176 9.67 23.06 -5.71
CA SER A 176 9.99 22.17 -6.84
C SER A 176 10.88 20.98 -6.46
N ASP A 177 11.68 21.16 -5.42
CA ASP A 177 12.62 20.19 -4.84
C ASP A 177 11.97 19.24 -3.83
N PHE A 178 10.71 19.48 -3.44
CA PHE A 178 9.95 18.57 -2.59
C PHE A 178 9.28 17.47 -3.41
N TYR A 179 9.69 16.23 -3.16
CA TYR A 179 9.04 15.05 -3.73
C TYR A 179 7.59 14.92 -3.22
N PRO A 180 6.64 14.46 -4.07
CA PRO A 180 5.28 14.18 -3.62
C PRO A 180 5.30 13.12 -2.51
N ASN A 181 4.81 13.49 -1.33
CA ASN A 181 4.79 12.60 -0.18
C ASN A 181 3.44 11.90 -0.04
N ASN A 182 3.18 10.98 -0.96
CA ASN A 182 1.98 10.13 -1.01
C ASN A 182 2.32 8.69 -0.60
N TYR A 183 1.29 7.88 -0.33
CA TYR A 183 1.49 6.51 0.10
C TYR A 183 2.32 5.66 -0.89
N THR A 184 2.21 5.91 -2.20
CA THR A 184 2.93 5.13 -3.22
C THR A 184 4.44 5.33 -3.12
N SER A 185 4.87 6.56 -2.84
CA SER A 185 6.28 6.89 -2.59
C SER A 185 6.79 6.31 -1.27
N PHE A 186 5.89 6.10 -0.30
CA PHE A 186 6.22 5.54 1.01
C PHE A 186 6.35 4.00 1.00
N ILE A 187 5.44 3.29 0.35
CA ILE A 187 5.50 1.83 0.27
C ILE A 187 6.50 1.39 -0.80
N GLY A 188 6.55 2.08 -1.95
CA GLY A 188 7.52 1.81 -3.02
C GLY A 188 7.41 0.42 -3.66
N LEU A 189 6.30 -0.30 -3.44
CA LEU A 189 6.10 -1.68 -3.92
C LEU A 189 4.80 -1.79 -4.72
N THR A 190 4.83 -2.64 -5.74
CA THR A 190 3.74 -2.84 -6.68
C THR A 190 3.53 -4.33 -6.95
N ASN A 191 2.35 -4.65 -7.50
CA ASN A 191 2.05 -6.01 -7.95
C ASN A 191 2.65 -6.33 -9.33
N ASP A 192 3.57 -5.53 -9.87
CA ASP A 192 4.01 -5.64 -11.28
C ASP A 192 4.68 -6.98 -11.57
N ASN A 193 5.61 -7.43 -10.72
CA ASN A 193 6.28 -8.72 -10.87
C ASN A 193 5.29 -9.89 -10.81
N LEU A 194 4.33 -9.82 -9.88
CA LEU A 194 3.32 -10.85 -9.72
C LEU A 194 2.33 -10.87 -10.91
N SER A 195 1.99 -9.69 -11.43
CA SER A 195 1.13 -9.53 -12.61
C SER A 195 1.81 -10.07 -13.88
N LEU A 196 3.10 -9.78 -14.06
CA LEU A 196 3.92 -10.34 -15.14
C LEU A 196 3.97 -11.87 -15.05
N PHE A 197 4.23 -12.41 -13.87
CA PHE A 197 4.30 -13.85 -13.63
C PHE A 197 2.96 -14.56 -13.90
N ILE A 198 1.84 -13.96 -13.50
CA ILE A 198 0.49 -14.43 -13.86
C ILE A 198 0.30 -14.41 -15.38
N GLY A 199 0.67 -13.30 -16.04
CA GLY A 199 0.58 -13.16 -17.49
C GLY A 199 1.31 -14.28 -18.24
N ILE A 200 2.58 -14.53 -17.87
CA ILE A 200 3.38 -15.63 -18.42
C ILE A 200 2.70 -16.98 -18.14
N SER A 201 2.22 -17.20 -16.92
CA SER A 201 1.56 -18.46 -16.53
C SER A 201 0.28 -18.71 -17.32
N ILE A 202 -0.50 -17.67 -17.63
CA ILE A 202 -1.71 -17.77 -18.47
C ILE A 202 -1.36 -18.19 -19.90
N VAL A 203 -0.28 -17.63 -20.48
CA VAL A 203 0.18 -18.02 -21.82
C VAL A 203 0.52 -19.51 -21.87
N PHE A 204 1.31 -19.99 -20.91
CA PHE A 204 1.62 -21.42 -20.82
C PHE A 204 0.39 -22.27 -20.58
N PHE A 205 -0.54 -21.84 -19.72
CA PHE A 205 -1.79 -22.54 -19.46
C PHE A 205 -2.59 -22.71 -20.75
N ALA A 206 -2.73 -21.65 -21.56
CA ALA A 206 -3.41 -21.70 -22.84
C ALA A 206 -2.75 -22.68 -23.83
N ILE A 207 -1.42 -22.69 -23.93
CA ILE A 207 -0.66 -23.62 -24.77
C ILE A 207 -0.93 -25.06 -24.33
N PHE A 208 -0.75 -25.38 -23.04
CA PHE A 208 -0.98 -26.74 -22.55
C PHE A 208 -2.44 -27.17 -22.62
N LEU A 209 -3.38 -26.23 -22.51
CA LEU A 209 -4.80 -26.50 -22.65
C LEU A 209 -5.13 -26.87 -24.09
N PHE A 210 -4.54 -26.16 -25.06
CA PHE A 210 -4.66 -26.50 -26.48
C PHE A 210 -4.07 -27.89 -26.77
N VAL A 211 -2.88 -28.19 -26.27
CA VAL A 211 -2.27 -29.53 -26.42
C VAL A 211 -3.15 -30.61 -25.78
N TRP A 212 -3.76 -30.33 -24.62
CA TRP A 212 -4.71 -31.24 -23.98
C TRP A 212 -5.99 -31.44 -24.82
N LEU A 213 -6.53 -30.38 -25.44
CA LEU A 213 -7.68 -30.47 -26.33
C LEU A 213 -7.37 -31.32 -27.57
N VAL A 214 -6.24 -31.08 -28.24
CA VAL A 214 -5.77 -31.87 -29.38
C VAL A 214 -5.56 -33.33 -28.96
N GLY A 215 -4.96 -33.57 -27.79
CA GLY A 215 -4.76 -34.91 -27.23
C GLY A 215 -6.06 -35.66 -26.90
N ASN A 216 -7.18 -34.95 -26.71
CA ASN A 216 -8.52 -35.53 -26.50
C ASN A 216 -9.38 -35.56 -27.76
N ASN A 217 -8.86 -35.14 -28.92
CA ASN A 217 -9.68 -34.95 -30.13
C ASN A 217 -10.52 -36.19 -30.48
N LYS A 218 -9.97 -37.41 -30.36
CA LYS A 218 -10.74 -38.65 -30.59
C LYS A 218 -11.96 -38.78 -29.67
N LYS A 219 -11.82 -38.51 -28.37
CA LYS A 219 -12.94 -38.55 -27.42
C LYS A 219 -13.97 -37.47 -27.71
N ILE A 220 -13.50 -36.27 -28.04
CA ILE A 220 -14.35 -35.14 -28.42
C ILE A 220 -15.16 -35.48 -29.68
N ALA A 221 -14.52 -36.08 -30.69
CA ALA A 221 -15.18 -36.55 -31.90
C ALA A 221 -16.23 -37.63 -31.61
N THR A 222 -15.93 -38.62 -30.77
CA THR A 222 -16.90 -39.63 -30.35
C THR A 222 -18.12 -39.01 -29.66
N TYR A 223 -17.93 -38.05 -28.76
CA TYR A 223 -19.06 -37.38 -28.11
C TYR A 223 -19.88 -36.53 -29.09
N ARG A 224 -19.23 -35.86 -30.06
CA ARG A 224 -19.92 -35.09 -31.11
C ARG A 224 -20.76 -36.00 -32.01
N LEU A 225 -20.22 -37.15 -32.41
CA LEU A 225 -20.94 -38.16 -33.20
C LEU A 225 -22.17 -38.70 -32.46
N ASN A 226 -22.13 -38.72 -31.13
CA ASN A 226 -23.26 -39.10 -30.27
C ASN A 226 -24.22 -37.92 -29.98
N GLY A 227 -24.19 -36.85 -30.77
CA GLY A 227 -25.11 -35.71 -30.65
C GLY A 227 -24.87 -34.79 -29.44
N VAL A 228 -23.75 -34.92 -28.74
CA VAL A 228 -23.44 -34.05 -27.59
C VAL A 228 -22.89 -32.72 -28.08
N SER A 229 -23.48 -31.61 -27.60
CA SER A 229 -23.01 -30.26 -27.96
C SER A 229 -21.58 -30.00 -27.46
N ALA A 230 -20.83 -29.17 -28.21
CA ALA A 230 -19.44 -28.83 -27.87
C ALA A 230 -19.29 -28.27 -26.43
N HIS A 231 -20.26 -27.47 -25.99
CA HIS A 231 -20.34 -26.97 -24.62
C HIS A 231 -20.43 -28.10 -23.59
N ARG A 232 -21.36 -29.06 -23.77
CA ARG A 232 -21.51 -30.20 -22.84
C ARG A 232 -20.29 -31.12 -22.85
N ILE A 233 -19.62 -31.29 -23.99
CA ILE A 233 -18.37 -32.06 -24.10
C ILE A 233 -17.26 -31.40 -23.30
N GLY A 234 -17.04 -30.10 -23.52
CA GLY A 234 -16.05 -29.31 -22.78
C GLY A 234 -16.30 -29.36 -21.29
N LEU A 235 -17.53 -29.08 -20.86
CA LEU A 235 -17.93 -29.11 -19.46
C LEU A 235 -17.70 -30.50 -18.84
N ARG A 236 -18.10 -31.58 -19.52
CA ARG A 236 -17.98 -32.95 -18.98
C ARG A 236 -16.53 -33.40 -18.88
N LEU A 237 -15.70 -33.11 -19.88
CA LEU A 237 -14.28 -33.44 -19.85
C LEU A 237 -13.52 -32.60 -18.82
N PHE A 238 -13.82 -31.30 -18.76
CA PHE A 238 -13.17 -30.38 -17.83
C PHE A 238 -13.57 -30.66 -16.38
N LEU A 239 -14.87 -30.79 -16.07
CA LEU A 239 -15.34 -31.09 -14.72
C LEU A 239 -14.84 -32.46 -14.24
N LYS A 240 -14.85 -33.49 -15.09
CA LYS A 240 -14.35 -34.81 -14.69
C LYS A 240 -12.87 -34.79 -14.32
N GLU A 241 -12.06 -33.95 -14.99
CA GLU A 241 -10.61 -33.99 -14.84
C GLU A 241 -10.07 -32.92 -13.88
N PHE A 242 -10.75 -31.78 -13.74
CA PHE A 242 -10.21 -30.62 -13.03
C PHE A 242 -11.11 -30.11 -11.90
N PHE A 243 -12.38 -30.51 -11.79
CA PHE A 243 -13.34 -29.91 -10.84
C PHE A 243 -12.87 -29.89 -9.38
N ILE A 244 -12.44 -31.05 -8.84
CA ILE A 244 -12.01 -31.16 -7.43
C ILE A 244 -10.83 -30.22 -7.17
N VAL A 245 -9.93 -30.08 -8.13
CA VAL A 245 -8.70 -29.30 -7.93
C VAL A 245 -8.96 -27.82 -8.16
N THR A 246 -9.81 -27.46 -9.13
CA THR A 246 -10.32 -26.09 -9.27
C THR A 246 -11.04 -25.65 -8.01
N LEU A 247 -11.86 -26.53 -7.42
CA LEU A 247 -12.56 -26.27 -6.16
C LEU A 247 -11.59 -26.10 -4.99
N LEU A 248 -10.61 -26.99 -4.84
CA LEU A 248 -9.60 -26.87 -3.78
C LEU A 248 -8.75 -25.61 -3.95
N ALA A 249 -8.25 -25.32 -5.16
CA ALA A 249 -7.48 -24.13 -5.45
C ALA A 249 -8.30 -22.85 -5.20
N TYR A 250 -9.60 -22.86 -5.53
CA TYR A 250 -10.52 -21.79 -5.18
C TYR A 250 -10.64 -21.64 -3.66
N ILE A 251 -10.92 -22.72 -2.92
CA ILE A 251 -11.04 -22.70 -1.45
C ILE A 251 -9.75 -22.18 -0.80
N PHE A 252 -8.58 -22.67 -1.23
CA PHE A 252 -7.28 -22.20 -0.73
C PHE A 252 -7.04 -20.73 -1.06
N SER A 253 -7.33 -20.30 -2.29
CA SER A 253 -7.17 -18.90 -2.71
C SER A 253 -8.12 -17.98 -1.95
N SER A 254 -9.37 -18.39 -1.75
CA SER A 254 -10.33 -17.68 -0.91
C SER A 254 -9.85 -17.60 0.53
N PHE A 255 -9.33 -18.69 1.10
CA PHE A 255 -8.78 -18.68 2.45
C PHE A 255 -7.64 -17.66 2.61
N PHE A 256 -6.72 -17.58 1.64
CA PHE A 256 -5.67 -16.56 1.63
C PHE A 256 -6.20 -15.12 1.53
N SER A 257 -7.29 -14.91 0.79
CA SER A 257 -7.95 -13.61 0.70
C SER A 257 -8.73 -13.23 1.97
N PHE A 258 -9.25 -14.21 2.72
CA PHE A 258 -10.13 -13.99 3.87
C PHE A 258 -9.42 -14.04 5.24
N GLN A 259 -8.21 -14.59 5.35
CA GLN A 259 -7.58 -14.82 6.66
C GLN A 259 -7.23 -13.55 7.48
N ARG A 260 -7.42 -12.33 6.96
CA ARG A 260 -7.16 -11.05 7.65
C ARG A 260 -8.02 -9.86 7.14
N ILE A 261 -9.31 -10.07 6.89
CA ILE A 261 -10.30 -8.98 7.03
C ILE A 261 -10.67 -8.93 8.51
#